data_AF-A0A7C7EJ00-F1
#
_entry.id   AF-A0A7C7EJ00-F1
#
_cell.length_a   1.000
_cell.length_b   1.000
_cell.length_c   1.000
_cell.angle_alpha   90.00
_cell.angle_beta   90.00
_cell.angle_gamma   90.00
#
_symmetry.space_group_name_H-M   'P 1'
#
loop_
_entity.id
_entity.type
_entity.pdbx_description
1 polymer ?
#
loop_
_entity_poly.entity_id
_entity_poly.type
_entity_poly.pdbx_seq_one_letter_code
_entity_poly.pdbx_strand_id
1 'polypeptide(L)'
;MSKSSVGAIIEKGPQNWQIIQQEAGYGCISLSGRWATAEKVSDVKIYARVVSEETGESIVPWQCAQSLPDNGWEIVLKRIPAGGLYRIETCMSHAAVNGALEWAIRGDMIHHIGIGDLYVIAGQSNAAGYGKDPAYDPPELGVHVLRNSGRWDLASHPLNESTDTIHDVNMEHGNPGHSPYLHFGKLLKKSLGYPIGLLQASLGGSPLSLWNPDENGALYRNMIDIINSQGGRVKGILWYQGCSDAAPGLCQTYLARFMNMVDSIRRDLELPDLPVLTVQLNRYLEKSSPEADSYWGIVREAQRQAAKIIPNVYVVPALDCGLSDIIHNRSSANLMLGERLARTALTEIYGRSFLYKAPDLSKAIRVGINKILLEFDNVYDRLDTLGVQPSQLPFTIVDEEGTANIRDCSLRKKNQFVITLDRELKGRCVIHGAYQQNPPFIIPVDFETHLPMLAFYGIKVQAGEEV
;
A
#
# COMPACT_ATOMS: atom_id res chain seq x y z
N MET A 1 12.89 -16.27 -43.38
CA MET A 1 12.33 -16.32 -42.02
C MET A 1 13.28 -17.14 -41.17
N SER A 2 13.76 -16.63 -40.04
CA SER A 2 14.55 -17.44 -39.10
C SER A 2 13.67 -18.56 -38.54
N LYS A 3 14.25 -19.74 -38.26
CA LYS A 3 13.55 -20.90 -37.67
C LYS A 3 12.85 -20.61 -36.33
N SER A 4 13.06 -19.44 -35.73
CA SER A 4 12.45 -18.99 -34.47
C SER A 4 10.94 -18.68 -34.58
N SER A 5 10.39 -18.58 -35.79
CA SER A 5 9.02 -18.09 -36.02
C SER A 5 8.10 -19.13 -36.67
N VAL A 6 8.18 -20.40 -36.26
CA VAL A 6 7.28 -21.47 -36.72
C VAL A 6 6.34 -21.84 -35.58
N GLY A 7 5.03 -21.91 -35.85
CA GLY A 7 3.99 -22.16 -34.86
C GLY A 7 3.00 -21.01 -34.71
N ALA A 8 2.25 -21.05 -33.60
CA ALA A 8 1.49 -19.91 -33.10
C ALA A 8 2.46 -18.93 -32.41
N ILE A 9 2.44 -17.66 -32.83
CA ILE A 9 3.27 -16.58 -32.31
C ILE A 9 2.37 -15.60 -31.56
N ILE A 10 2.73 -15.27 -30.33
CA ILE A 10 1.97 -14.30 -29.51
C ILE A 10 2.54 -12.90 -29.74
N GLU A 11 1.70 -11.98 -30.22
CA GLU A 11 2.09 -10.57 -30.42
C GLU A 11 1.48 -9.64 -29.37
N LYS A 12 0.33 -10.01 -28.82
CA LYS A 12 -0.30 -9.32 -27.69
C LYS A 12 -0.80 -10.35 -26.68
N GLY A 13 -0.53 -10.08 -25.41
CA GLY A 13 -0.86 -10.94 -24.29
C GLY A 13 -0.18 -10.44 -23.01
N PRO A 14 -0.32 -11.17 -21.89
CA PRO A 14 0.39 -10.83 -20.67
C PRO A 14 1.90 -11.04 -20.83
N GLN A 15 2.67 -10.37 -19.98
CA GLN A 15 4.11 -10.55 -19.87
C GLN A 15 4.44 -11.76 -18.98
N ASN A 16 5.64 -12.33 -19.12
CA ASN A 16 6.15 -13.25 -18.10
C ASN A 16 6.11 -12.56 -16.73
N TRP A 17 5.87 -13.33 -15.66
CA TRP A 17 5.74 -12.83 -14.28
C TRP A 17 4.52 -11.94 -14.02
N GLN A 18 3.66 -11.68 -15.00
CA GLN A 18 2.51 -10.79 -14.79
C GLN A 18 1.49 -11.40 -13.82
N ILE A 19 1.07 -10.58 -12.85
CA ILE A 19 -0.12 -10.85 -12.05
C ILE A 19 -1.30 -10.10 -12.68
N ILE A 20 -2.41 -10.81 -12.85
CA ILE A 20 -3.64 -10.25 -13.40
C ILE A 20 -4.64 -10.14 -12.26
N GLN A 21 -5.25 -8.95 -12.13
CA GLN A 21 -6.26 -8.69 -11.10
C GLN A 21 -7.43 -9.67 -11.25
N GLN A 22 -7.68 -10.44 -10.19
CA GLN A 22 -8.81 -11.35 -10.09
C GLN A 22 -10.08 -10.57 -9.74
N GLU A 23 -11.21 -11.08 -10.22
CA GLU A 23 -12.55 -10.67 -9.81
C GLU A 23 -13.35 -11.90 -9.39
N ALA A 24 -13.88 -11.88 -8.17
CA ALA A 24 -14.66 -12.98 -7.59
C ALA A 24 -13.97 -14.36 -7.68
N GLY A 25 -12.63 -14.38 -7.52
CA GLY A 25 -11.81 -15.58 -7.55
C GLY A 25 -11.36 -16.03 -8.94
N TYR A 26 -11.54 -15.22 -9.98
CA TYR A 26 -11.19 -15.58 -11.35
C TYR A 26 -10.56 -14.43 -12.14
N GLY A 27 -9.73 -14.76 -13.12
CA GLY A 27 -9.18 -13.84 -14.10
C GLY A 27 -9.53 -14.25 -15.53
N CYS A 28 -9.26 -13.33 -16.47
CA CYS A 28 -9.36 -13.57 -17.90
C CYS A 28 -8.06 -13.15 -18.58
N ILE A 29 -7.67 -13.88 -19.63
CA ILE A 29 -6.48 -13.59 -20.42
C ILE A 29 -6.86 -13.51 -21.88
N SER A 30 -6.53 -12.38 -22.50
CA SER A 30 -6.68 -12.17 -23.94
C SER A 30 -5.32 -12.35 -24.62
N LEU A 31 -5.30 -13.10 -25.72
CA LEU A 31 -4.13 -13.34 -26.54
C LEU A 31 -4.47 -13.07 -28.00
N SER A 32 -3.53 -12.48 -28.72
CA SER A 32 -3.60 -12.40 -30.18
C SER A 32 -2.22 -12.46 -30.79
N GLY A 33 -2.16 -12.88 -32.04
CA GLY A 33 -0.93 -12.79 -32.81
C GLY A 33 -1.10 -13.41 -34.18
N ARG A 34 -0.04 -14.04 -34.66
CA ARG A 34 0.01 -14.66 -35.98
C ARG A 34 0.49 -16.08 -35.91
N TRP A 35 0.29 -16.83 -36.98
CA TRP A 35 0.90 -18.14 -37.12
C TRP A 35 1.77 -18.21 -38.37
N ALA A 36 2.77 -19.07 -38.32
CA ALA A 36 3.70 -19.26 -39.41
C ALA A 36 4.18 -20.71 -39.49
N THR A 37 4.54 -21.13 -40.70
CA THR A 37 4.89 -22.52 -41.04
C THR A 37 6.04 -22.51 -42.05
N ALA A 38 6.90 -23.53 -42.00
CA ALA A 38 7.93 -23.73 -43.02
C ALA A 38 7.37 -24.38 -44.29
N GLU A 39 6.27 -25.13 -44.17
CA GLU A 39 5.63 -25.89 -45.24
C GLU A 39 4.23 -25.33 -45.53
N LYS A 40 3.76 -25.43 -46.78
CA LYS A 40 2.38 -25.06 -47.11
C LYS A 40 1.41 -26.01 -46.42
N VAL A 41 0.63 -25.49 -45.49
CA VAL A 41 -0.42 -26.23 -44.78
C VAL A 41 -1.79 -25.57 -45.02
N SER A 42 -2.84 -26.39 -44.96
CA SER A 42 -4.24 -25.96 -45.01
C SER A 42 -4.96 -26.24 -43.69
N ASP A 43 -6.14 -25.65 -43.51
CA ASP A 43 -7.02 -25.84 -42.35
C ASP A 43 -6.34 -25.55 -41.01
N VAL A 44 -5.58 -24.46 -40.95
CA VAL A 44 -4.83 -24.07 -39.76
C VAL A 44 -5.77 -23.59 -38.66
N LYS A 45 -5.60 -24.15 -37.47
CA LYS A 45 -6.30 -23.75 -36.24
C LYS A 45 -5.28 -23.56 -35.12
N ILE A 46 -5.41 -22.44 -34.42
CA ILE A 46 -4.59 -22.13 -33.26
C ILE A 46 -5.36 -22.50 -32.00
N TYR A 47 -4.67 -23.09 -31.04
CA TYR A 47 -5.23 -23.42 -29.74
C TYR A 47 -4.38 -22.80 -28.65
N ALA A 48 -5.02 -22.43 -27.54
CA ALA A 48 -4.35 -22.00 -26.33
C ALA A 48 -4.92 -22.73 -25.11
N ARG A 49 -4.08 -22.93 -24.09
CA ARG A 49 -4.48 -23.48 -22.79
C ARG A 49 -3.72 -22.81 -21.65
N VAL A 50 -4.21 -23.03 -20.43
CA VAL A 50 -3.54 -22.61 -19.19
C VAL A 50 -3.19 -23.84 -18.38
N VAL A 51 -1.95 -23.93 -17.93
CA VAL A 51 -1.42 -25.08 -17.21
C VAL A 51 -0.78 -24.63 -15.91
N SER A 52 -1.01 -25.38 -14.83
CA SER A 52 -0.28 -25.23 -13.57
C SER A 52 1.20 -25.49 -13.79
N GLU A 53 2.07 -24.57 -13.39
CA GLU A 53 3.52 -24.81 -13.40
C GLU A 53 3.95 -25.72 -12.26
N GLU A 54 3.17 -25.77 -11.16
CA GLU A 54 3.44 -26.63 -10.02
C GLU A 54 3.12 -28.10 -10.33
N THR A 55 1.93 -28.37 -10.89
CA THR A 55 1.42 -29.74 -11.04
C THR A 55 1.43 -30.25 -12.49
N GLY A 56 1.57 -29.35 -13.47
CA GLY A 56 1.40 -29.68 -14.89
C GLY A 56 -0.07 -29.91 -15.29
N GLU A 57 -1.03 -29.72 -14.39
CA GLU A 57 -2.45 -29.93 -14.65
C GLU A 57 -3.03 -28.83 -15.55
N SER A 58 -3.94 -29.23 -16.44
CA SER A 58 -4.67 -28.29 -17.29
C SER A 58 -5.71 -27.54 -16.47
N ILE A 59 -5.48 -26.24 -16.27
CA ILE A 59 -6.40 -25.34 -15.55
C ILE A 59 -7.51 -24.87 -16.48
N VAL A 60 -7.12 -24.49 -17.70
CA VAL A 60 -8.04 -24.28 -18.82
C VAL A 60 -7.58 -25.25 -19.91
N PRO A 61 -8.44 -26.17 -20.40
CA PRO A 61 -8.08 -27.08 -21.48
C PRO A 61 -7.84 -26.33 -22.79
N TRP A 62 -7.30 -27.02 -23.79
CA TRP A 62 -7.13 -26.44 -25.13
C TRP A 62 -8.45 -25.87 -25.66
N GLN A 63 -8.42 -24.59 -26.00
CA GLN A 63 -9.52 -23.89 -26.65
C GLN A 63 -9.07 -23.40 -28.03
N CYS A 64 -9.94 -23.54 -29.02
CA CYS A 64 -9.66 -23.06 -30.38
C CYS A 64 -9.78 -21.53 -30.41
N ALA A 65 -8.74 -20.87 -30.91
CA ALA A 65 -8.74 -19.44 -31.19
C ALA A 65 -9.60 -19.13 -32.43
N GLN A 66 -10.06 -17.89 -32.51
CA GLN A 66 -10.67 -17.34 -33.72
C GLN A 66 -9.58 -17.02 -34.73
N SER A 67 -9.72 -17.54 -35.96
CA SER A 67 -8.84 -17.20 -37.07
C SER A 67 -9.18 -15.81 -37.63
N LEU A 68 -8.14 -15.04 -37.97
CA LEU A 68 -8.23 -13.72 -38.58
C LEU A 68 -7.49 -13.72 -39.94
N PRO A 69 -7.69 -12.69 -40.79
CA PRO A 69 -6.92 -12.50 -42.02
C PRO A 69 -5.40 -12.47 -41.77
N ASP A 70 -4.61 -12.62 -42.83
CA ASP A 70 -3.14 -12.52 -42.80
C ASP A 70 -2.47 -13.42 -41.76
N ASN A 71 -3.01 -14.65 -41.61
CA ASN A 71 -2.59 -15.64 -40.63
C ASN A 71 -2.75 -15.19 -39.18
N GLY A 72 -3.62 -14.22 -38.92
CA GLY A 72 -3.90 -13.73 -37.58
C GLY A 72 -4.75 -14.70 -36.77
N TRP A 73 -4.69 -14.56 -35.45
CA TRP A 73 -5.56 -15.27 -34.52
C TRP A 73 -5.79 -14.47 -33.23
N GLU A 74 -6.91 -14.69 -32.57
CA GLU A 74 -7.22 -14.15 -31.25
C GLU A 74 -8.03 -15.11 -30.39
N ILE A 75 -7.85 -15.04 -29.06
CA ILE A 75 -8.60 -15.85 -28.10
C ILE A 75 -8.70 -15.15 -26.75
N VAL A 76 -9.79 -15.41 -26.03
CA VAL A 76 -9.96 -15.00 -24.62
C VAL A 76 -10.17 -16.24 -23.76
N LEU A 77 -9.18 -16.55 -22.92
CA LEU A 77 -9.22 -17.61 -21.92
C LEU A 77 -9.90 -17.04 -20.67
N LYS A 78 -11.15 -17.44 -20.43
CA LYS A 78 -11.98 -16.94 -19.33
C LYS A 78 -11.96 -17.87 -18.13
N ARG A 79 -12.35 -17.34 -16.96
CA ARG A 79 -12.61 -18.12 -15.74
C ARG A 79 -11.38 -18.91 -15.26
N ILE A 80 -10.19 -18.31 -15.40
CA ILE A 80 -8.96 -18.89 -14.84
C ILE A 80 -9.01 -18.64 -13.32
N PRO A 81 -8.97 -19.66 -12.46
CA PRO A 81 -9.06 -19.48 -11.01
C PRO A 81 -7.91 -18.63 -10.48
N ALA A 82 -8.17 -17.89 -9.39
CA ALA A 82 -7.13 -17.24 -8.61
C ALA A 82 -6.14 -18.28 -8.11
N GLY A 83 -4.85 -17.98 -8.29
CA GLY A 83 -3.77 -18.93 -8.08
C GLY A 83 -2.67 -18.77 -9.12
N GLY A 84 -1.90 -19.84 -9.27
CA GLY A 84 -0.68 -19.88 -10.07
C GLY A 84 0.54 -20.20 -9.20
N LEU A 85 1.72 -20.28 -9.77
CA LEU A 85 2.03 -19.77 -11.10
C LEU A 85 1.54 -20.69 -12.23
N TYR A 86 1.01 -20.06 -13.28
CA TYR A 86 0.52 -20.69 -14.49
C TYR A 86 1.44 -20.39 -15.66
N ARG A 87 1.50 -21.33 -16.61
CA ARG A 87 1.99 -21.06 -17.95
C ARG A 87 0.86 -21.12 -18.95
N ILE A 88 0.94 -20.24 -19.93
CA ILE A 88 0.09 -20.23 -21.11
C ILE A 88 0.84 -21.00 -22.19
N GLU A 89 0.16 -21.95 -22.82
CA GLU A 89 0.70 -22.68 -23.96
C GLU A 89 -0.16 -22.42 -25.19
N THR A 90 0.50 -22.23 -26.33
CA THR A 90 -0.17 -22.18 -27.64
C THR A 90 0.33 -23.28 -28.55
N CYS A 91 -0.52 -23.75 -29.46
CA CYS A 91 -0.13 -24.70 -30.50
C CYS A 91 -0.93 -24.47 -31.79
N MET A 92 -0.42 -25.04 -32.87
CA MET A 92 -0.96 -24.91 -34.22
C MET A 92 -1.29 -26.30 -34.78
N SER A 93 -2.58 -26.56 -34.98
CA SER A 93 -3.08 -27.73 -35.70
C SER A 93 -3.31 -27.38 -37.17
N HIS A 94 -3.15 -28.38 -38.05
CA HIS A 94 -3.38 -28.26 -39.49
C HIS A 94 -3.87 -29.60 -40.05
N ALA A 95 -4.26 -29.63 -41.32
CA ALA A 95 -4.90 -30.79 -41.96
C ALA A 95 -4.18 -32.13 -41.74
N ALA A 96 -2.83 -32.17 -41.78
CA ALA A 96 -2.07 -33.42 -41.62
C ALA A 96 -2.04 -33.95 -40.17
N VAL A 97 -2.24 -33.08 -39.18
CA VAL A 97 -2.33 -33.46 -37.76
C VAL A 97 -3.78 -33.83 -37.38
N ASN A 98 -4.77 -33.46 -38.20
CA ASN A 98 -6.17 -33.84 -38.09
C ASN A 98 -6.78 -33.75 -36.67
N GLY A 99 -6.41 -32.71 -35.91
CA GLY A 99 -6.92 -32.48 -34.57
C GLY A 99 -6.25 -33.27 -33.43
N ALA A 100 -5.23 -34.11 -33.70
CA ALA A 100 -4.41 -34.76 -32.69
C ALA A 100 -3.44 -33.74 -32.05
N LEU A 101 -3.94 -32.97 -31.07
CA LEU A 101 -3.22 -31.84 -30.49
C LEU A 101 -1.90 -32.22 -29.81
N GLU A 102 -1.72 -33.47 -29.40
CA GLU A 102 -0.47 -34.00 -28.86
C GLU A 102 0.69 -33.96 -29.86
N TRP A 103 0.39 -33.91 -31.17
CA TRP A 103 1.36 -33.77 -32.26
C TRP A 103 1.24 -32.43 -33.01
N ALA A 104 0.49 -31.47 -32.45
CA ALA A 104 0.38 -30.13 -33.03
C ALA A 104 1.74 -29.41 -33.03
N ILE A 105 1.92 -28.52 -34.00
CA ILE A 105 3.14 -27.71 -34.09
C ILE A 105 3.16 -26.75 -32.89
N ARG A 106 4.27 -26.71 -32.17
CA ARG A 106 4.47 -25.86 -30.99
C ARG A 106 4.19 -24.39 -31.29
N GLY A 107 3.68 -23.64 -30.33
CA GLY A 107 3.61 -22.18 -30.37
C GLY A 107 4.49 -21.52 -29.30
N ASP A 108 4.30 -20.23 -29.08
CA ASP A 108 4.91 -19.49 -27.99
C ASP A 108 4.23 -19.82 -26.65
N MET A 109 5.00 -19.62 -25.57
CA MET A 109 4.55 -19.80 -24.20
C MET A 109 4.81 -18.54 -23.40
N ILE A 110 3.98 -18.29 -22.39
CA ILE A 110 4.18 -17.24 -21.40
C ILE A 110 4.19 -17.90 -20.03
N HIS A 111 5.20 -17.59 -19.23
CA HIS A 111 5.48 -18.25 -17.96
C HIS A 111 5.18 -17.37 -16.76
N HIS A 112 5.03 -18.02 -15.60
CA HIS A 112 4.96 -17.35 -14.31
C HIS A 112 3.77 -16.38 -14.15
N ILE A 113 2.65 -16.68 -14.82
CA ILE A 113 1.43 -15.88 -14.73
C ILE A 113 0.72 -16.18 -13.41
N GLY A 114 0.28 -15.14 -12.70
CA GLY A 114 -0.60 -15.29 -11.55
C GLY A 114 -1.95 -14.65 -11.79
N ILE A 115 -3.00 -15.25 -11.25
CA ILE A 115 -4.32 -14.63 -11.11
C ILE A 115 -4.47 -14.28 -9.63
N GLY A 116 -4.50 -13.00 -9.30
CA GLY A 116 -4.31 -12.54 -7.92
C GLY A 116 -4.73 -11.10 -7.70
N ASP A 117 -4.29 -10.50 -6.61
CA ASP A 117 -4.64 -9.11 -6.30
C ASP A 117 -3.48 -8.15 -6.61
N LEU A 118 -3.82 -7.01 -7.20
CA LEU A 118 -2.89 -5.93 -7.52
C LEU A 118 -2.98 -4.81 -6.48
N TYR A 119 -1.84 -4.38 -5.96
CA TYR A 119 -1.73 -3.25 -5.03
C TYR A 119 -0.80 -2.20 -5.60
N VAL A 120 -1.23 -0.94 -5.55
CA VAL A 120 -0.42 0.20 -6.02
C VAL A 120 0.40 0.75 -4.87
N ILE A 121 1.68 0.97 -5.09
CA ILE A 121 2.58 1.65 -4.16
C ILE A 121 2.68 3.11 -4.57
N ALA A 122 2.17 4.00 -3.74
CA ALA A 122 2.13 5.44 -3.99
C ALA A 122 2.59 6.24 -2.77
N GLY A 123 3.02 7.48 -3.02
CA GLY A 123 3.54 8.39 -2.00
C GLY A 123 5.01 8.72 -2.22
N GLN A 124 5.75 8.92 -1.13
CA GLN A 124 7.11 9.47 -1.19
C GLN A 124 8.21 8.46 -0.80
N SER A 125 9.37 8.94 -0.36
CA SER A 125 10.57 8.12 -0.09
C SER A 125 10.34 6.95 0.88
N ASN A 126 9.54 7.10 1.94
CA ASN A 126 9.21 5.98 2.82
C ASN A 126 8.30 4.92 2.16
N ALA A 127 7.55 5.28 1.11
CA ALA A 127 6.86 4.32 0.24
C ALA A 127 7.84 3.68 -0.76
N ALA A 128 8.62 4.49 -1.48
CA ALA A 128 9.62 4.03 -2.44
C ALA A 128 10.61 3.01 -1.84
N GLY A 129 10.92 3.22 -0.56
CA GLY A 129 11.83 2.40 0.22
C GLY A 129 13.17 3.09 0.31
N TYR A 130 13.48 3.62 1.50
CA TYR A 130 14.76 4.26 1.79
C TYR A 130 15.42 3.64 3.03
N GLY A 131 15.02 2.41 3.41
CA GLY A 131 15.70 1.64 4.44
C GLY A 131 17.09 1.23 3.97
N LYS A 132 18.13 1.75 4.64
CA LYS A 132 19.54 1.59 4.24
C LYS A 132 20.28 0.48 4.98
N ASP A 133 19.76 0.02 6.11
CA ASP A 133 20.32 -1.08 6.89
C ASP A 133 19.91 -2.45 6.34
N PRO A 134 20.73 -3.50 6.52
CA PRO A 134 20.36 -4.83 6.07
C PRO A 134 19.17 -5.40 6.88
N ALA A 135 18.27 -6.10 6.19
CA ALA A 135 17.22 -6.92 6.79
C ALA A 135 17.00 -8.19 5.95
N TYR A 136 16.60 -9.28 6.60
CA TYR A 136 16.26 -10.53 5.92
C TYR A 136 14.83 -10.44 5.36
N ASP A 137 14.73 -10.12 4.06
CA ASP A 137 13.46 -10.03 3.35
C ASP A 137 13.62 -10.54 1.90
N PRO A 138 13.84 -11.85 1.69
CA PRO A 138 14.16 -12.39 0.37
C PRO A 138 12.95 -12.30 -0.59
N PRO A 139 13.20 -12.32 -1.91
CA PRO A 139 12.17 -12.52 -2.92
C PRO A 139 11.40 -13.84 -2.71
N GLU A 140 10.13 -13.88 -3.10
CA GLU A 140 9.28 -15.07 -2.97
C GLU A 140 8.38 -15.23 -4.19
N LEU A 141 8.38 -16.44 -4.81
CA LEU A 141 7.51 -16.74 -5.95
C LEU A 141 6.05 -16.46 -5.60
N GLY A 142 5.31 -15.84 -6.53
CA GLY A 142 3.94 -15.39 -6.29
C GLY A 142 3.83 -14.03 -5.61
N VAL A 143 4.94 -13.32 -5.38
CA VAL A 143 4.92 -11.88 -5.09
C VAL A 143 5.76 -11.18 -6.16
N HIS A 144 5.08 -10.52 -7.09
CA HIS A 144 5.72 -9.93 -8.27
C HIS A 144 5.52 -8.42 -8.29
N VAL A 145 6.35 -7.71 -9.04
CA VAL A 145 6.31 -6.26 -9.17
C VAL A 145 6.31 -5.86 -10.63
N LEU A 146 5.46 -4.90 -10.98
CA LEU A 146 5.62 -4.13 -12.21
C LEU A 146 6.64 -3.02 -11.93
N ARG A 147 7.82 -3.15 -12.50
CA ARG A 147 8.92 -2.17 -12.36
C ARG A 147 8.62 -0.91 -13.17
N ASN A 148 9.31 0.17 -12.85
CA ASN A 148 9.22 1.43 -13.59
C ASN A 148 9.65 1.29 -15.07
N SER A 149 10.34 0.21 -15.45
CA SER A 149 10.63 -0.13 -16.85
C SER A 149 9.44 -0.68 -17.65
N GLY A 150 8.27 -0.79 -17.03
CA GLY A 150 7.07 -1.39 -17.62
C GLY A 150 7.13 -2.92 -17.72
N ARG A 151 8.16 -3.54 -17.13
CA ARG A 151 8.39 -4.99 -17.13
C ARG A 151 7.97 -5.61 -15.80
N TRP A 152 7.24 -6.71 -15.88
CA TRP A 152 6.95 -7.56 -14.71
C TRP A 152 8.17 -8.39 -14.32
N ASP A 153 8.37 -8.54 -13.01
CA ASP A 153 9.49 -9.30 -12.44
C ASP A 153 9.13 -9.88 -11.07
N LEU A 154 9.93 -10.83 -10.60
CA LEU A 154 9.88 -11.29 -9.21
C LEU A 154 10.21 -10.11 -8.27
N ALA A 155 9.35 -9.86 -7.28
CA ALA A 155 9.53 -8.73 -6.39
C ALA A 155 10.78 -8.89 -5.52
N SER A 156 11.70 -7.93 -5.63
CA SER A 156 12.95 -7.87 -4.89
C SER A 156 13.27 -6.42 -4.54
N HIS A 157 13.89 -6.20 -3.38
CA HIS A 157 14.35 -4.84 -3.02
C HIS A 157 15.55 -4.44 -3.89
N PRO A 158 15.66 -3.14 -4.23
CA PRO A 158 14.68 -2.09 -3.97
C PRO A 158 13.51 -2.13 -4.99
N LEU A 159 12.29 -1.92 -4.49
CA LEU A 159 11.09 -1.96 -5.34
C LEU A 159 10.96 -0.74 -6.28
N ASN A 160 11.50 0.43 -5.92
CA ASN A 160 11.44 1.65 -6.74
C ASN A 160 12.68 1.90 -7.61
N GLU A 161 13.37 0.85 -8.04
CA GLU A 161 14.51 1.00 -8.94
C GLU A 161 14.07 1.57 -10.30
N SER A 162 14.93 2.40 -10.90
CA SER A 162 14.60 3.23 -12.07
C SER A 162 15.37 2.84 -13.33
N THR A 163 15.99 1.65 -13.37
CA THR A 163 16.72 1.16 -14.54
C THR A 163 15.77 0.98 -15.71
N ASP A 164 16.11 1.53 -16.87
CA ASP A 164 15.26 1.55 -18.08
C ASP A 164 13.84 2.08 -17.83
N THR A 165 13.65 3.01 -16.89
CA THR A 165 12.32 3.54 -16.59
C THR A 165 11.65 4.10 -17.85
N ILE A 166 10.37 3.78 -18.03
CA ILE A 166 9.48 4.41 -19.01
C ILE A 166 8.62 5.52 -18.36
N HIS A 167 8.81 5.73 -17.06
CA HIS A 167 8.09 6.67 -16.22
C HIS A 167 9.06 7.71 -15.66
N ASP A 168 9.56 8.63 -16.50
CA ASP A 168 10.56 9.64 -16.08
C ASP A 168 10.10 10.48 -14.88
N VAL A 169 8.78 10.68 -14.74
CA VAL A 169 8.18 11.51 -13.70
C VAL A 169 8.33 10.93 -12.29
N ASN A 170 8.51 9.61 -12.14
CA ASN A 170 8.77 8.97 -10.84
C ASN A 170 10.18 8.35 -10.74
N MET A 171 11.10 8.80 -11.59
CA MET A 171 12.51 8.37 -11.54
C MET A 171 13.20 8.86 -10.26
N GLU A 172 13.80 7.93 -9.51
CA GLU A 172 14.51 8.25 -8.28
C GLU A 172 15.86 8.94 -8.55
N HIS A 173 16.17 9.97 -7.76
CA HIS A 173 17.45 10.68 -7.86
C HIS A 173 18.64 9.88 -7.32
N GLY A 174 18.39 8.98 -6.38
CA GLY A 174 19.41 8.11 -5.78
C GLY A 174 18.87 6.70 -5.60
N ASN A 175 19.78 5.75 -5.35
CA ASN A 175 19.37 4.36 -5.22
C ASN A 175 18.40 4.19 -4.02
N PRO A 176 17.19 3.67 -4.26
CA PRO A 176 16.29 3.30 -3.17
C PRO A 176 16.83 2.07 -2.44
N GLY A 177 16.19 1.74 -1.32
CA GLY A 177 16.50 0.63 -0.44
C GLY A 177 15.27 -0.20 -0.09
N HIS A 178 15.24 -0.70 1.14
CA HIS A 178 14.15 -1.55 1.63
C HIS A 178 12.85 -0.73 1.77
N SER A 179 11.72 -1.32 1.39
CA SER A 179 10.36 -0.78 1.56
C SER A 179 9.47 -1.75 2.37
N PRO A 180 8.29 -1.32 2.85
CA PRO A 180 7.37 -2.23 3.57
C PRO A 180 6.70 -3.29 2.69
N TYR A 181 6.68 -3.08 1.38
CA TYR A 181 5.64 -3.65 0.53
C TYR A 181 5.93 -5.06 -0.01
N LEU A 182 7.20 -5.47 -0.06
CA LEU A 182 7.55 -6.87 -0.33
C LEU A 182 7.06 -7.78 0.80
N HIS A 183 7.32 -7.39 2.06
CA HIS A 183 6.84 -8.13 3.22
C HIS A 183 5.31 -8.16 3.30
N PHE A 184 4.66 -7.02 3.04
CA PHE A 184 3.20 -6.94 2.89
C PHE A 184 2.68 -7.98 1.87
N GLY A 185 3.22 -8.00 0.66
CA GLY A 185 2.80 -8.94 -0.39
C GLY A 185 2.97 -10.40 0.00
N LYS A 186 4.07 -10.75 0.69
CA LYS A 186 4.32 -12.12 1.18
C LYS A 186 3.30 -12.56 2.23
N LEU A 187 2.94 -11.68 3.15
CA LEU A 187 1.93 -11.98 4.18
C LEU A 187 0.54 -12.17 3.56
N LEU A 188 0.16 -11.33 2.59
CA LEU A 188 -1.11 -11.51 1.86
C LEU A 188 -1.11 -12.81 1.08
N LYS A 189 -0.08 -13.08 0.27
CA LYS A 189 0.05 -14.33 -0.49
C LYS A 189 -0.10 -15.55 0.43
N LYS A 190 0.63 -15.57 1.55
CA LYS A 190 0.57 -16.65 2.54
C LYS A 190 -0.84 -16.83 3.12
N SER A 191 -1.55 -15.75 3.40
CA SER A 191 -2.88 -15.81 4.03
C SER A 191 -4.03 -16.07 3.04
N LEU A 192 -3.86 -15.72 1.77
CA LEU A 192 -4.91 -15.77 0.74
C LEU A 192 -4.75 -16.99 -0.18
N GLY A 193 -3.53 -17.52 -0.31
CA GLY A 193 -3.25 -18.72 -1.12
C GLY A 193 -3.12 -18.46 -2.61
N TYR A 194 -3.02 -17.19 -3.04
CA TYR A 194 -2.82 -16.81 -4.43
C TYR A 194 -1.80 -15.67 -4.58
N PRO A 195 -1.25 -15.45 -5.79
CA PRO A 195 -0.22 -14.43 -6.02
C PRO A 195 -0.65 -12.98 -5.74
N ILE A 196 0.32 -12.13 -5.40
CA ILE A 196 0.14 -10.68 -5.18
C ILE A 196 1.04 -9.91 -6.14
N GLY A 197 0.46 -8.95 -6.85
CA GLY A 197 1.17 -8.02 -7.73
C GLY A 197 1.31 -6.64 -7.10
N LEU A 198 2.50 -6.05 -7.21
CA LEU A 198 2.80 -4.71 -6.72
C LEU A 198 3.04 -3.78 -7.93
N LEU A 199 2.31 -2.66 -8.00
CA LEU A 199 2.48 -1.66 -9.04
C LEU A 199 3.23 -0.47 -8.45
N GLN A 200 4.47 -0.26 -8.86
CA GLN A 200 5.31 0.81 -8.31
C GLN A 200 4.98 2.16 -8.99
N ALA A 201 4.60 3.17 -8.20
CA ALA A 201 4.35 4.52 -8.70
C ALA A 201 4.97 5.63 -7.84
N SER A 202 5.53 5.30 -6.66
CA SER A 202 6.01 6.29 -5.68
C SER A 202 7.25 7.07 -6.16
N LEU A 203 7.49 8.24 -5.53
CA LEU A 203 8.68 9.06 -5.78
C LEU A 203 9.16 9.79 -4.53
N GLY A 204 10.43 9.62 -4.18
CA GLY A 204 11.14 10.36 -3.13
C GLY A 204 10.91 11.89 -3.16
N GLY A 205 10.63 12.47 -2.00
CA GLY A 205 10.45 13.93 -1.85
C GLY A 205 9.17 14.52 -2.44
N SER A 206 8.32 13.73 -3.10
CA SER A 206 7.11 14.24 -3.75
C SER A 206 6.10 14.87 -2.75
N PRO A 207 5.66 16.12 -2.98
CA PRO A 207 4.55 16.72 -2.26
C PRO A 207 3.21 16.19 -2.79
N LEU A 208 2.15 16.32 -1.99
CA LEU A 208 0.79 15.90 -2.33
C LEU A 208 0.26 16.59 -3.61
N SER A 209 0.81 17.75 -3.99
CA SER A 209 0.40 18.48 -5.20
C SER A 209 0.71 17.72 -6.49
N LEU A 210 1.75 16.88 -6.50
CA LEU A 210 2.05 16.00 -7.65
C LEU A 210 1.06 14.84 -7.76
N TRP A 211 0.35 14.55 -6.68
CA TRP A 211 -0.60 13.45 -6.54
C TRP A 211 -2.06 13.90 -6.63
N ASN A 212 -2.33 15.18 -6.84
CA ASN A 212 -3.67 15.72 -6.94
C ASN A 212 -3.93 16.26 -8.37
N PRO A 213 -4.93 15.75 -9.11
CA PRO A 213 -5.15 16.14 -10.50
C PRO A 213 -5.55 17.61 -10.68
N ASP A 214 -6.16 18.22 -9.65
CA ASP A 214 -6.56 19.63 -9.66
C ASP A 214 -5.42 20.59 -9.25
N GLU A 215 -4.24 20.03 -8.94
CA GLU A 215 -3.02 20.78 -8.65
C GLU A 215 -2.00 20.55 -9.77
N ASN A 216 -0.84 19.96 -9.47
CA ASN A 216 0.13 19.60 -10.51
C ASN A 216 -0.24 18.24 -11.14
N GLY A 217 -0.48 17.21 -10.32
CA GLY A 217 -1.03 15.93 -10.74
C GLY A 217 -0.13 15.06 -11.65
N ALA A 218 1.16 15.38 -11.81
CA ALA A 218 2.02 14.61 -12.71
C ALA A 218 2.21 13.15 -12.27
N LEU A 219 2.42 12.90 -10.97
CA LEU A 219 2.50 11.54 -10.42
C LEU A 219 1.13 10.86 -10.35
N TYR A 220 0.06 11.63 -10.12
CA TYR A 220 -1.31 11.12 -10.21
C TYR A 220 -1.61 10.51 -11.57
N ARG A 221 -1.38 11.26 -12.65
CA ARG A 221 -1.65 10.79 -14.02
C ARG A 221 -0.80 9.57 -14.35
N ASN A 222 0.48 9.58 -13.97
CA ASN A 222 1.37 8.43 -14.14
C ASN A 222 0.87 7.18 -13.40
N MET A 223 0.39 7.33 -12.16
CA MET A 223 -0.18 6.22 -11.39
C MET A 223 -1.44 5.65 -12.08
N ILE A 224 -2.32 6.52 -12.57
CA ILE A 224 -3.52 6.10 -13.32
C ILE A 224 -3.12 5.38 -14.62
N ASP A 225 -2.12 5.87 -15.34
CA ASP A 225 -1.60 5.22 -16.56
C ASP A 225 -1.00 3.84 -16.26
N ILE A 226 -0.25 3.70 -15.16
CA ILE A 226 0.28 2.42 -14.67
C ILE A 226 -0.88 1.45 -14.39
N ILE A 227 -1.91 1.89 -13.67
CA ILE A 227 -3.08 1.04 -13.35
C ILE A 227 -3.81 0.62 -14.63
N ASN A 228 -4.04 1.57 -15.55
CA ASN A 228 -4.70 1.31 -16.83
C ASN A 228 -3.91 0.35 -17.72
N SER A 229 -2.58 0.43 -17.71
CA SER A 229 -1.71 -0.53 -18.41
C SER A 229 -1.88 -1.97 -17.93
N GLN A 230 -2.40 -2.16 -16.71
CA GLN A 230 -2.67 -3.46 -16.08
C GLN A 230 -4.16 -3.82 -16.06
N GLY A 231 -4.98 -3.15 -16.89
CA GLY A 231 -6.41 -3.45 -17.04
C GLY A 231 -7.33 -2.57 -16.19
N GLY A 232 -6.82 -1.49 -15.58
CA GLY A 232 -7.66 -0.45 -14.95
C GLY A 232 -8.24 -0.84 -13.59
N ARG A 233 -7.91 -2.02 -13.07
CA ARG A 233 -8.45 -2.52 -11.79
C ARG A 233 -7.36 -2.96 -10.85
N VAL A 234 -7.51 -2.57 -9.59
CA VAL A 234 -6.61 -2.90 -8.49
C VAL A 234 -7.41 -3.17 -7.23
N LYS A 235 -6.80 -3.88 -6.29
CA LYS A 235 -7.41 -4.26 -5.01
C LYS A 235 -7.30 -3.17 -3.95
N GLY A 236 -6.28 -2.31 -4.02
CA GLY A 236 -6.09 -1.21 -3.09
C GLY A 236 -4.85 -0.36 -3.39
N ILE A 237 -4.82 0.82 -2.76
CA ILE A 237 -3.68 1.75 -2.80
C ILE A 237 -2.94 1.69 -1.45
N LEU A 238 -1.62 1.56 -1.52
CA LEU A 238 -0.70 1.65 -0.39
C LEU A 238 -0.07 3.05 -0.43
N TRP A 239 -0.42 3.90 0.54
CA TRP A 239 -0.07 5.33 0.53
C TRP A 239 0.82 5.71 1.72
N TYR A 240 2.06 6.14 1.46
CA TYR A 240 2.89 6.75 2.51
C TYR A 240 3.51 8.06 2.03
N GLN A 241 2.87 9.16 2.42
CA GLN A 241 3.26 10.53 2.10
C GLN A 241 2.85 11.50 3.20
N GLY A 242 3.52 12.66 3.22
CA GLY A 242 3.11 13.82 4.01
C GLY A 242 4.29 14.64 4.52
N CYS A 243 5.51 14.11 4.50
CA CYS A 243 6.67 14.82 5.05
C CYS A 243 6.96 16.11 4.28
N SER A 244 6.82 16.11 2.95
CA SER A 244 7.02 17.31 2.12
C SER A 244 5.92 18.35 2.30
N ASP A 245 4.77 17.96 2.85
CA ASP A 245 3.64 18.86 3.12
C ASP A 245 3.61 19.33 4.59
N ALA A 246 4.53 18.85 5.43
CA ALA A 246 4.78 19.39 6.78
C ALA A 246 5.51 20.74 6.72
N ALA A 247 4.94 21.67 5.97
CA ALA A 247 5.49 22.98 5.65
C ALA A 247 4.40 24.08 5.77
N PRO A 248 4.80 25.37 5.90
CA PRO A 248 3.85 26.48 5.99
C PRO A 248 2.90 26.52 4.80
N GLY A 249 1.60 26.64 5.06
CA GLY A 249 0.55 26.75 4.04
C GLY A 249 0.10 25.41 3.44
N LEU A 250 0.92 24.36 3.51
CA LEU A 250 0.59 23.03 2.99
C LEU A 250 -0.07 22.14 4.06
N CYS A 251 0.47 22.13 5.28
CA CYS A 251 -0.01 21.22 6.33
C CYS A 251 -1.48 21.48 6.72
N GLN A 252 -1.92 22.74 6.74
CA GLN A 252 -3.31 23.10 7.10
C GLN A 252 -4.35 22.60 6.09
N THR A 253 -3.97 22.42 4.83
CA THR A 253 -4.86 22.00 3.74
C THR A 253 -4.73 20.51 3.39
N TYR A 254 -3.80 19.79 4.04
CA TYR A 254 -3.45 18.41 3.72
C TYR A 254 -4.67 17.48 3.69
N LEU A 255 -5.55 17.53 4.71
CA LEU A 255 -6.74 16.67 4.78
C LEU A 255 -7.66 16.85 3.57
N ALA A 256 -7.99 18.10 3.23
CA ALA A 256 -8.89 18.40 2.12
C ALA A 256 -8.29 17.96 0.77
N ARG A 257 -6.98 18.19 0.58
CA ARG A 257 -6.26 17.78 -0.63
C ARG A 257 -6.14 16.26 -0.74
N PHE A 258 -5.90 15.57 0.38
CA PHE A 258 -5.86 14.11 0.43
C PHE A 258 -7.24 13.50 0.12
N MET A 259 -8.31 14.06 0.68
CA MET A 259 -9.69 13.69 0.31
C MET A 259 -9.93 13.85 -1.18
N ASN A 260 -9.57 15.00 -1.76
CA ASN A 260 -9.74 15.24 -3.20
C ASN A 260 -8.97 14.23 -4.06
N MET A 261 -7.75 13.88 -3.68
CA MET A 261 -6.97 12.84 -4.34
C MET A 261 -7.70 11.49 -4.29
N VAL A 262 -8.13 11.05 -3.10
CA VAL A 262 -8.82 9.75 -2.94
C VAL A 262 -10.11 9.71 -3.76
N ASP A 263 -10.92 10.78 -3.72
CA ASP A 263 -12.16 10.89 -4.49
C ASP A 263 -11.89 10.87 -6.00
N SER A 264 -10.83 11.55 -6.45
CA SER A 264 -10.42 11.55 -7.85
C SER A 264 -9.97 10.16 -8.31
N ILE A 265 -9.14 9.45 -7.53
CA ILE A 265 -8.72 8.08 -7.86
C ILE A 265 -9.95 7.18 -8.03
N ARG A 266 -10.87 7.23 -7.07
CA ARG A 266 -12.10 6.41 -7.07
C ARG A 266 -12.99 6.72 -8.25
N ARG A 267 -13.13 7.99 -8.61
CA ARG A 267 -13.90 8.44 -9.78
C ARG A 267 -13.26 7.97 -11.08
N ASP A 268 -11.98 8.23 -11.26
CA ASP A 268 -11.29 8.00 -12.53
C ASP A 268 -11.06 6.51 -12.82
N LEU A 269 -11.00 5.67 -11.78
CA LEU A 269 -10.95 4.21 -11.91
C LEU A 269 -12.34 3.55 -11.86
N GLU A 270 -13.40 4.31 -11.62
CA GLU A 270 -14.77 3.80 -11.39
C GLU A 270 -14.84 2.75 -10.25
N LEU A 271 -14.06 2.97 -9.19
CA LEU A 271 -13.97 2.11 -8.01
C LEU A 271 -14.36 2.90 -6.75
N PRO A 272 -15.66 3.14 -6.48
CA PRO A 272 -16.12 4.03 -5.40
C PRO A 272 -15.67 3.58 -4.00
N ASP A 273 -15.46 2.27 -3.82
CA ASP A 273 -15.07 1.67 -2.55
C ASP A 273 -13.58 1.32 -2.48
N LEU A 274 -12.75 1.78 -3.42
CA LEU A 274 -11.32 1.41 -3.48
C LEU A 274 -10.62 1.68 -2.13
N PRO A 275 -10.08 0.64 -1.47
CA PRO A 275 -9.38 0.81 -0.20
C PRO A 275 -8.07 1.57 -0.36
N VAL A 276 -7.81 2.48 0.59
CA VAL A 276 -6.52 3.17 0.72
C VAL A 276 -5.95 2.89 2.10
N LEU A 277 -4.81 2.19 2.15
CA LEU A 277 -4.08 1.94 3.38
C LEU A 277 -2.95 2.95 3.49
N THR A 278 -3.03 3.82 4.48
CA THR A 278 -2.04 4.86 4.75
C THR A 278 -1.27 4.66 6.05
N VAL A 279 -0.16 5.38 6.18
CA VAL A 279 0.75 5.36 7.32
C VAL A 279 0.79 6.76 7.92
N GLN A 280 0.53 6.87 9.23
CA GLN A 280 0.76 8.13 9.94
C GLN A 280 2.26 8.41 10.03
N LEU A 281 2.71 9.63 9.71
CA LEU A 281 4.13 9.94 9.58
C LEU A 281 4.96 9.51 10.80
N ASN A 282 6.12 8.91 10.55
CA ASN A 282 7.15 8.72 11.57
C ASN A 282 7.84 10.05 11.94
N ARG A 283 8.92 9.98 12.72
CA ARG A 283 9.68 11.10 13.29
C ARG A 283 10.62 11.73 12.28
N TYR A 284 10.92 13.01 12.50
CA TYR A 284 11.96 13.76 11.78
C TYR A 284 12.96 14.36 12.77
N LEU A 285 14.23 13.98 12.68
CA LEU A 285 15.24 14.29 13.71
C LEU A 285 15.94 15.65 13.51
N GLU A 286 15.67 16.36 12.43
CA GLU A 286 16.27 17.67 12.20
C GLU A 286 15.75 18.70 13.22
N LYS A 287 16.59 19.63 13.66
CA LYS A 287 16.15 20.71 14.55
C LYS A 287 15.29 21.70 13.78
N SER A 288 14.17 22.11 14.35
CA SER A 288 13.28 23.10 13.74
C SER A 288 12.85 24.16 14.77
N SER A 289 12.28 25.26 14.29
CA SER A 289 11.62 26.23 15.17
C SER A 289 10.33 25.63 15.75
N PRO A 290 9.80 26.14 16.88
CA PRO A 290 8.54 25.65 17.44
C PRO A 290 7.37 25.65 16.45
N GLU A 291 7.31 26.63 15.54
CA GLU A 291 6.29 26.69 14.48
C GLU A 291 6.46 25.54 13.50
N ALA A 292 7.68 25.31 13.01
CA ALA A 292 7.99 24.23 12.09
C ALA A 292 7.79 22.84 12.71
N ASP A 293 8.09 22.68 14.00
CA ASP A 293 7.85 21.46 14.77
C ASP A 293 6.37 21.07 14.79
N SER A 294 5.47 22.06 14.81
CA SER A 294 4.02 21.84 14.85
C SER A 294 3.43 21.33 13.54
N TYR A 295 4.06 21.61 12.39
CA TYR A 295 3.53 21.22 11.08
C TYR A 295 3.43 19.70 10.92
N TRP A 296 4.36 18.97 11.52
CA TRP A 296 4.33 17.51 11.54
C TRP A 296 3.10 16.99 12.29
N GLY A 297 2.77 17.61 13.43
CA GLY A 297 1.59 17.30 14.21
C GLY A 297 0.29 17.57 13.46
N ILE A 298 0.24 18.67 12.69
CA ILE A 298 -0.90 19.01 11.85
C ILE A 298 -1.12 17.94 10.76
N VAL A 299 -0.06 17.50 10.07
CA VAL A 299 -0.16 16.44 9.05
C VAL A 299 -0.53 15.09 9.67
N ARG A 300 0.05 14.71 10.82
CA ARG A 300 -0.32 13.47 11.53
C ARG A 300 -1.78 13.47 11.96
N GLU A 301 -2.30 14.59 12.45
CA GLU A 301 -3.72 14.75 12.79
C GLU A 301 -4.60 14.65 11.54
N ALA A 302 -4.20 15.27 10.42
CA ALA A 302 -4.91 15.13 9.15
C ALA A 302 -4.96 13.66 8.67
N GLN A 303 -3.86 12.91 8.79
CA GLN A 303 -3.82 11.47 8.46
C GLN A 303 -4.72 10.64 9.39
N ARG A 304 -4.77 10.98 10.69
CA ARG A 304 -5.69 10.35 11.64
C ARG A 304 -7.15 10.62 11.27
N GLN A 305 -7.50 11.87 10.97
CA GLN A 305 -8.86 12.25 10.61
C GLN A 305 -9.30 11.68 9.26
N ALA A 306 -8.41 11.59 8.28
CA ALA A 306 -8.70 10.99 6.99
C ALA A 306 -9.27 9.56 7.14
N ALA A 307 -8.68 8.74 8.00
CA ALA A 307 -9.17 7.39 8.28
C ALA A 307 -10.49 7.35 9.09
N LYS A 308 -10.89 8.45 9.74
CA LYS A 308 -12.19 8.54 10.45
C LYS A 308 -13.33 8.95 9.54
N ILE A 309 -13.07 9.86 8.60
CA ILE A 309 -14.13 10.53 7.84
C ILE A 309 -14.26 10.04 6.41
N ILE A 310 -13.21 9.43 5.83
CA ILE A 310 -13.22 8.90 4.48
C ILE A 310 -13.46 7.38 4.54
N PRO A 311 -14.58 6.86 4.00
CA PRO A 311 -14.83 5.42 3.96
C PRO A 311 -13.68 4.66 3.28
N ASN A 312 -13.37 3.45 3.77
CA ASN A 312 -12.32 2.57 3.27
C ASN A 312 -10.92 3.20 3.20
N VAL A 313 -10.65 4.22 4.02
CA VAL A 313 -9.31 4.73 4.29
C VAL A 313 -8.88 4.26 5.67
N TYR A 314 -7.72 3.63 5.75
CA TYR A 314 -7.19 3.06 6.98
C TYR A 314 -5.82 3.62 7.28
N VAL A 315 -5.51 3.88 8.55
CA VAL A 315 -4.20 4.41 8.95
C VAL A 315 -3.50 3.46 9.92
N VAL A 316 -2.22 3.19 9.66
CA VAL A 316 -1.34 2.46 10.59
C VAL A 316 -0.33 3.41 11.24
N PRO A 317 0.02 3.22 12.53
CA PRO A 317 1.02 4.05 13.18
C PRO A 317 2.45 3.71 12.72
N ALA A 318 3.32 4.71 12.71
CA ALA A 318 4.76 4.52 12.46
C ALA A 318 5.68 5.20 13.48
N LEU A 319 5.18 5.84 14.53
CA LEU A 319 6.02 6.64 15.43
C LEU A 319 7.06 5.83 16.23
N ASP A 320 6.78 4.55 16.47
CA ASP A 320 7.67 3.59 17.12
C ASP A 320 8.67 2.95 16.14
N CYS A 321 8.58 3.28 14.85
CA CYS A 321 9.52 2.80 13.85
C CYS A 321 10.91 3.45 14.04
N GLY A 322 11.94 2.62 14.00
CA GLY A 322 13.32 3.10 13.92
C GLY A 322 13.60 3.80 12.59
N LEU A 323 14.59 4.70 12.59
CA LEU A 323 15.03 5.43 11.40
C LEU A 323 16.43 4.98 10.95
N SER A 324 16.70 4.96 9.65
CA SER A 324 18.03 4.70 9.08
C SER A 324 18.81 5.98 8.76
N ASP A 325 18.12 7.12 8.71
CA ASP A 325 18.71 8.46 8.69
C ASP A 325 17.82 9.42 9.50
N ILE A 326 17.82 10.71 9.20
CA ILE A 326 17.05 11.70 9.97
C ILE A 326 15.53 11.60 9.75
N ILE A 327 15.04 10.89 8.72
CA ILE A 327 13.62 10.91 8.30
C ILE A 327 13.10 9.57 7.75
N HIS A 328 13.97 8.72 7.22
CA HIS A 328 13.58 7.47 6.57
C HIS A 328 13.57 6.30 7.55
N ASN A 329 12.54 5.45 7.44
CA ASN A 329 12.43 4.22 8.20
C ASN A 329 13.57 3.27 7.89
N ARG A 330 14.09 2.63 8.95
CA ARG A 330 15.03 1.52 8.81
C ARG A 330 14.36 0.25 8.28
N SER A 331 15.12 -0.66 7.70
CA SER A 331 14.61 -1.88 7.05
C SER A 331 13.83 -2.79 8.00
N SER A 332 14.27 -2.96 9.25
CA SER A 332 13.50 -3.73 10.24
C SER A 332 12.16 -3.07 10.61
N ALA A 333 12.08 -1.74 10.57
CA ALA A 333 10.83 -1.03 10.79
C ALA A 333 9.89 -1.16 9.57
N ASN A 334 10.43 -1.23 8.37
CA ASN A 334 9.64 -1.50 7.17
C ASN A 334 9.00 -2.90 7.19
N LEU A 335 9.67 -3.93 7.73
CA LEU A 335 9.06 -5.25 7.97
C LEU A 335 7.83 -5.13 8.88
N MET A 336 7.99 -4.44 10.02
CA MET A 336 6.90 -4.21 10.96
C MET A 336 5.73 -3.44 10.34
N LEU A 337 6.01 -2.40 9.54
CA LEU A 337 4.97 -1.66 8.82
C LEU A 337 4.28 -2.51 7.75
N GLY A 338 5.04 -3.35 7.04
CA GLY A 338 4.48 -4.31 6.09
C GLY A 338 3.49 -5.25 6.75
N GLU A 339 3.80 -5.73 7.97
CA GLU A 339 2.90 -6.55 8.76
C GLU A 339 1.64 -5.80 9.22
N ARG A 340 1.78 -4.56 9.71
CA ARG A 340 0.63 -3.72 10.10
C ARG A 340 -0.32 -3.48 8.93
N LEU A 341 0.23 -3.13 7.77
CA LEU A 341 -0.54 -2.94 6.54
C LEU A 341 -1.21 -4.25 6.11
N ALA A 342 -0.51 -5.38 6.20
CA ALA A 342 -1.06 -6.68 5.81
C ALA A 342 -2.22 -7.10 6.72
N ARG A 343 -2.07 -6.97 8.05
CA ARG A 343 -3.15 -7.26 9.02
C ARG A 343 -4.36 -6.36 8.80
N THR A 344 -4.12 -5.09 8.49
CA THR A 344 -5.19 -4.13 8.14
C THR A 344 -5.93 -4.58 6.89
N ALA A 345 -5.22 -4.87 5.79
CA ALA A 345 -5.82 -5.35 4.54
C ALA A 345 -6.59 -6.67 4.77
N LEU A 346 -5.97 -7.65 5.42
CA LEU A 346 -6.57 -8.96 5.70
C LEU A 346 -7.87 -8.83 6.51
N THR A 347 -7.94 -7.89 7.45
CA THR A 347 -9.15 -7.68 8.25
C THR A 347 -10.23 -6.94 7.46
N GLU A 348 -9.88 -5.77 6.92
CA GLU A 348 -10.86 -4.83 6.36
C GLU A 348 -11.30 -5.18 4.94
N ILE A 349 -10.42 -5.78 4.14
CA ILE A 349 -10.70 -6.09 2.73
C ILE A 349 -11.10 -7.55 2.55
N TYR A 350 -10.57 -8.45 3.39
CA TYR A 350 -10.75 -9.90 3.25
C TYR A 350 -11.49 -10.58 4.40
N GLY A 351 -11.96 -9.82 5.40
CA GLY A 351 -12.77 -10.34 6.50
C GLY A 351 -12.05 -11.34 7.41
N ARG A 352 -10.72 -11.33 7.45
CA ARG A 352 -9.94 -12.11 8.43
C ARG A 352 -10.02 -11.44 9.81
N SER A 353 -9.70 -12.17 10.87
CA SER A 353 -9.74 -11.65 12.24
C SER A 353 -8.32 -11.41 12.75
N PHE A 354 -7.82 -10.18 12.61
CA PHE A 354 -6.59 -9.72 13.27
C PHE A 354 -6.87 -8.52 14.16
N LEU A 355 -6.11 -8.41 15.25
CA LEU A 355 -6.02 -7.15 16.00
C LEU A 355 -5.06 -6.23 15.24
N TYR A 356 -5.56 -5.11 14.75
CA TYR A 356 -4.81 -4.24 13.83
C TYR A 356 -4.98 -2.74 14.09
N LYS A 357 -6.11 -2.31 14.68
CA LYS A 357 -6.36 -0.89 14.97
C LYS A 357 -5.47 -0.40 16.11
N ALA A 358 -4.83 0.75 15.92
CA ALA A 358 -4.08 1.43 16.97
C ALA A 358 -4.99 2.21 17.91
N PRO A 359 -4.62 2.41 19.18
CA PRO A 359 -5.34 3.29 20.09
C PRO A 359 -5.51 4.69 19.49
N ASP A 360 -6.72 5.22 19.54
CA ASP A 360 -7.06 6.48 18.89
C ASP A 360 -7.87 7.35 19.86
N LEU A 361 -7.41 8.58 20.11
CA LEU A 361 -8.10 9.48 21.02
C LEU A 361 -9.51 9.79 20.50
N SER A 362 -10.49 9.42 21.31
CA SER A 362 -11.91 9.66 21.07
C SER A 362 -12.39 10.93 21.76
N LYS A 363 -11.95 11.15 23.01
CA LYS A 363 -12.37 12.32 23.82
C LYS A 363 -11.26 12.81 24.74
N ALA A 364 -11.26 14.12 24.97
CA ALA A 364 -10.52 14.79 26.02
C ALA A 364 -11.48 15.67 26.83
N ILE A 365 -11.58 15.43 28.14
CA ILE A 365 -12.60 16.04 29.01
C ILE A 365 -11.93 16.62 30.25
N ARG A 366 -12.24 17.87 30.61
CA ARG A 366 -11.84 18.46 31.89
C ARG A 366 -12.72 17.87 32.99
N VAL A 367 -12.10 17.15 33.93
CA VAL A 367 -12.79 16.45 35.05
C VAL A 367 -12.41 17.01 36.42
N GLY A 368 -11.94 18.26 36.45
CA GLY A 368 -11.56 18.97 37.66
C GLY A 368 -10.81 20.27 37.36
N ILE A 369 -10.35 20.94 38.41
CA ILE A 369 -9.65 22.22 38.28
C ILE A 369 -8.31 22.09 37.53
N ASN A 370 -7.61 20.96 37.70
CA ASN A 370 -6.30 20.66 37.12
C ASN A 370 -6.20 19.24 36.54
N LYS A 371 -7.34 18.64 36.12
CA LYS A 371 -7.39 17.25 35.64
C LYS A 371 -8.08 17.12 34.29
N ILE A 372 -7.49 16.30 33.42
CA ILE A 372 -8.03 15.96 32.11
C ILE A 372 -8.15 14.43 32.01
N LEU A 373 -9.33 13.96 31.63
CA LEU A 373 -9.59 12.57 31.24
C LEU A 373 -9.39 12.45 29.73
N LEU A 374 -8.53 11.51 29.31
CA LEU A 374 -8.39 11.10 27.92
C LEU A 374 -9.05 9.73 27.76
N GLU A 375 -9.87 9.58 26.74
CA GLU A 375 -10.49 8.31 26.35
C GLU A 375 -10.03 7.93 24.94
N PHE A 376 -9.66 6.66 24.78
CA PHE A 376 -9.19 6.11 23.53
C PHE A 376 -10.13 5.01 23.04
N ASP A 377 -10.40 5.02 21.74
CA ASP A 377 -10.98 3.89 21.01
C ASP A 377 -9.88 2.88 20.67
N ASN A 378 -10.28 1.69 20.19
CA ASN A 378 -9.38 0.66 19.68
C ASN A 378 -8.33 0.14 20.68
N VAL A 379 -8.69 0.10 21.97
CA VAL A 379 -7.87 -0.50 23.03
C VAL A 379 -8.39 -1.92 23.32
N TYR A 380 -7.59 -2.93 23.01
CA TYR A 380 -7.95 -4.33 23.13
C TYR A 380 -7.80 -4.82 24.57
N ASP A 381 -6.59 -4.72 25.12
CA ASP A 381 -6.34 -5.04 26.53
C ASP A 381 -6.34 -3.79 27.39
N ARG A 382 -5.25 -3.01 27.41
CA ARG A 382 -5.15 -1.75 28.16
C ARG A 382 -4.09 -0.84 27.57
N LEU A 383 -4.20 0.46 27.82
CA LEU A 383 -3.12 1.41 27.57
C LEU A 383 -2.00 1.20 28.58
N ASP A 384 -0.76 1.15 28.08
CA ASP A 384 0.44 1.00 28.89
C ASP A 384 1.44 2.12 28.55
N THR A 385 1.94 2.79 29.58
CA THR A 385 2.96 3.86 29.46
C THR A 385 4.38 3.34 29.54
N LEU A 386 4.56 2.01 29.68
CA LEU A 386 5.84 1.34 29.80
C LEU A 386 6.70 1.85 30.97
N GLY A 387 6.05 2.32 32.04
CA GLY A 387 6.70 2.82 33.25
C GLY A 387 7.41 4.18 33.09
N VAL A 388 7.15 4.90 31.98
CA VAL A 388 7.72 6.23 31.74
C VAL A 388 7.17 7.24 32.75
N GLN A 389 8.05 8.14 33.21
CA GLN A 389 7.68 9.19 34.14
C GLN A 389 6.61 10.11 33.53
N PRO A 390 5.62 10.60 34.31
CA PRO A 390 4.55 11.44 33.78
C PRO A 390 5.03 12.67 32.99
N SER A 391 6.15 13.28 33.39
CA SER A 391 6.77 14.43 32.72
C SER A 391 7.41 14.12 31.36
N GLN A 392 7.61 12.84 31.04
CA GLN A 392 8.18 12.36 29.78
C GLN A 392 7.13 11.78 28.83
N LEU A 393 5.87 11.70 29.26
CA LEU A 393 4.78 11.28 28.40
C LEU A 393 4.61 12.24 27.23
N PRO A 394 4.20 11.76 26.05
CA PRO A 394 4.15 12.57 24.83
C PRO A 394 2.90 13.47 24.78
N PHE A 395 2.37 13.91 25.92
CA PHE A 395 1.20 14.77 25.99
C PHE A 395 1.61 16.21 26.29
N THR A 396 1.01 17.17 25.59
CA THR A 396 1.19 18.60 25.85
C THR A 396 -0.16 19.26 25.98
N ILE A 397 -0.38 19.93 27.12
CA ILE A 397 -1.62 20.60 27.45
C ILE A 397 -1.35 22.11 27.41
N VAL A 398 -2.12 22.84 26.60
CA VAL A 398 -1.98 24.29 26.45
C VAL A 398 -3.33 24.93 26.75
N ASP A 399 -3.31 25.95 27.59
CA ASP A 399 -4.47 26.77 27.92
C ASP A 399 -4.16 28.26 27.68
N GLU A 400 -5.01 29.18 28.17
CA GLU A 400 -4.83 30.62 27.96
C GLU A 400 -3.60 31.22 28.67
N GLU A 401 -3.02 30.51 29.65
CA GLU A 401 -1.78 30.90 30.34
C GLU A 401 -0.54 30.19 29.78
N GLY A 402 -0.69 29.37 28.74
CA GLY A 402 0.39 28.63 28.08
C GLY A 402 0.41 27.16 28.44
N THR A 403 1.58 26.52 28.40
CA THR A 403 1.73 25.09 28.67
C THR A 403 1.53 24.78 30.16
N ALA A 404 0.77 23.74 30.48
CA ALA A 404 0.63 23.19 31.84
C ALA A 404 1.42 21.88 31.95
N ASN A 405 2.25 21.72 32.99
CA ASN A 405 3.11 20.55 33.10
C ASN A 405 2.35 19.37 33.70
N ILE A 406 2.68 18.18 33.22
CA ILE A 406 2.09 16.92 33.71
C ILE A 406 2.79 16.52 35.00
N ARG A 407 2.03 16.45 36.09
CA ARG A 407 2.49 15.97 37.40
C ARG A 407 2.27 14.48 37.56
N ASP A 408 1.13 13.98 37.08
CA ASP A 408 0.73 12.58 37.19
C ASP A 408 -0.11 12.15 35.99
N CYS A 409 -0.04 10.87 35.64
CA CYS A 409 -0.88 10.25 34.64
C CYS A 409 -1.22 8.83 35.11
N SER A 410 -2.48 8.61 35.47
CA SER A 410 -2.95 7.33 35.98
C SER A 410 -3.95 6.68 35.03
N LEU A 411 -3.88 5.36 34.92
CA LEU A 411 -4.85 4.57 34.19
C LEU A 411 -6.12 4.41 35.03
N ARG A 412 -7.22 5.04 34.62
CA ARG A 412 -8.53 4.96 35.32
C ARG A 412 -9.32 3.72 34.91
N LYS A 413 -9.33 3.44 33.60
CA LYS A 413 -9.89 2.24 32.97
C LYS A 413 -8.91 1.81 31.90
N LYS A 414 -9.11 0.60 31.35
CA LYS A 414 -8.26 0.06 30.30
C LYS A 414 -7.93 1.04 29.16
N ASN A 415 -8.88 1.88 28.77
CA ASN A 415 -8.76 2.83 27.68
C ASN A 415 -8.83 4.31 28.11
N GLN A 416 -8.64 4.59 29.40
CA GLN A 416 -8.78 5.94 29.95
C GLN A 416 -7.59 6.34 30.81
N PHE A 417 -6.93 7.44 30.44
CA PHE A 417 -5.94 8.11 31.27
C PHE A 417 -6.55 9.31 31.99
N VAL A 418 -6.15 9.54 33.23
CA VAL A 418 -6.38 10.79 33.95
C VAL A 418 -5.05 11.49 34.15
N ILE A 419 -4.89 12.62 33.48
CA ILE A 419 -3.73 13.50 33.58
C ILE A 419 -4.00 14.53 34.67
N THR A 420 -3.10 14.65 35.64
CA THR A 420 -3.11 15.71 36.66
C THR A 420 -1.99 16.70 36.37
N LEU A 421 -2.34 17.98 36.35
CA LEU A 421 -1.44 19.09 36.03
C LEU A 421 -0.89 19.77 37.29
N ASP A 422 0.25 20.44 37.14
CA ASP A 422 0.91 21.22 38.19
C ASP A 422 0.17 22.50 38.60
N ARG A 423 -0.72 22.99 37.73
CA ARG A 423 -1.57 24.17 37.95
C ARG A 423 -3.01 23.98 37.47
N GLU A 424 -3.87 24.89 37.88
CA GLU A 424 -5.25 24.97 37.40
C GLU A 424 -5.32 25.37 35.92
N LEU A 425 -6.27 24.79 35.19
CA LEU A 425 -6.56 25.14 33.80
C LEU A 425 -7.37 26.43 33.70
N LYS A 426 -6.92 27.35 32.84
CA LYS A 426 -7.55 28.65 32.60
C LYS A 426 -8.12 28.76 31.19
N GLY A 427 -9.40 29.11 31.13
CA GLY A 427 -10.12 29.36 29.89
C GLY A 427 -10.15 28.14 28.95
N ARG A 428 -9.95 28.40 27.65
CA ARG A 428 -9.94 27.36 26.62
C ARG A 428 -8.65 26.55 26.67
N CYS A 429 -8.79 25.24 26.55
CA CYS A 429 -7.68 24.31 26.62
C CYS A 429 -7.66 23.36 25.42
N VAL A 430 -6.45 23.06 24.92
CA VAL A 430 -6.19 22.05 23.91
C VAL A 430 -5.15 21.06 24.42
N ILE A 431 -5.22 19.83 23.90
CA ILE A 431 -4.24 18.79 24.13
C ILE A 431 -3.66 18.28 22.81
N HIS A 432 -2.36 18.00 22.85
CA HIS A 432 -1.60 17.36 21.78
C HIS A 432 -1.01 16.03 22.29
N GLY A 433 -0.87 15.05 21.41
CA GLY A 433 -0.31 13.74 21.70
C GLY A 433 0.70 13.35 20.62
N ALA A 434 1.96 13.19 21.00
CA ALA A 434 3.09 12.86 20.14
C ALA A 434 3.16 13.73 18.86
N TYR A 435 2.86 15.02 18.99
CA TYR A 435 2.65 15.91 17.84
C TYR A 435 3.93 16.47 17.23
N GLN A 436 4.97 16.64 18.04
CA GLN A 436 6.25 17.22 17.64
C GLN A 436 6.84 16.41 16.49
N GLN A 437 7.65 17.03 15.63
CA GLN A 437 8.32 16.32 14.54
C GLN A 437 9.14 15.12 15.07
N ASN A 438 9.75 15.29 16.26
CA ASN A 438 10.45 14.25 17.02
C ASN A 438 9.94 14.21 18.47
N PRO A 439 8.77 13.60 18.73
CA PRO A 439 8.24 13.45 20.08
C PRO A 439 9.09 12.44 20.87
N PRO A 440 8.90 12.35 22.20
CA PRO A 440 9.51 11.29 23.01
C PRO A 440 9.31 9.91 22.40
N PHE A 441 10.37 9.09 22.40
CA PHE A 441 10.36 7.79 21.72
C PHE A 441 9.34 6.81 22.30
N ILE A 442 9.12 6.86 23.61
CA ILE A 442 8.16 5.99 24.28
C ILE A 442 6.81 6.67 24.25
N ILE A 443 5.88 6.01 23.56
CA ILE A 443 4.51 6.44 23.36
C ILE A 443 3.61 5.39 23.99
N PRO A 444 2.49 5.77 24.64
CA PRO A 444 1.54 4.79 25.14
C PRO A 444 1.11 3.79 24.07
N VAL A 445 1.13 2.51 24.42
CA VAL A 445 0.74 1.40 23.53
C VAL A 445 -0.50 0.70 24.06
N ASP A 446 -1.21 -0.02 23.20
CA ASP A 446 -2.09 -1.09 23.66
C ASP A 446 -1.26 -2.31 24.06
N PHE A 447 -1.49 -2.85 25.26
CA PHE A 447 -0.66 -3.93 25.83
C PHE A 447 -0.77 -5.25 25.07
N GLU A 448 -1.90 -5.54 24.42
CA GLU A 448 -2.06 -6.78 23.65
C GLU A 448 -1.33 -6.66 22.30
N THR A 449 -1.65 -5.61 21.53
CA THR A 449 -1.14 -5.44 20.16
C THR A 449 0.24 -4.80 20.09
N HIS A 450 0.67 -4.14 21.15
CA HIS A 450 1.87 -3.30 21.21
C HIS A 450 1.91 -2.20 20.14
N LEU A 451 0.76 -1.85 19.56
CA LEU A 451 0.64 -0.71 18.66
C LEU A 451 0.67 0.59 19.49
N PRO A 452 1.50 1.57 19.11
CA PRO A 452 1.45 2.88 19.75
C PRO A 452 0.16 3.60 19.37
N MET A 453 -0.33 4.46 20.25
CA MET A 453 -1.45 5.34 19.93
C MET A 453 -1.15 6.21 18.71
N LEU A 454 -2.17 6.54 17.94
CA LEU A 454 -2.06 7.55 16.87
C LEU A 454 -1.79 8.93 17.49
N ALA A 455 -0.85 9.66 16.90
CA ALA A 455 -0.63 11.05 17.26
C ALA A 455 -1.85 11.91 16.91
N PHE A 456 -2.06 12.95 17.70
CA PHE A 456 -3.13 13.93 17.52
C PHE A 456 -2.66 15.33 17.88
N TYR A 457 -3.26 16.34 17.26
CA TYR A 457 -2.86 17.73 17.42
C TYR A 457 -4.07 18.65 17.57
N GLY A 458 -4.03 19.52 18.59
CA GLY A 458 -4.99 20.61 18.75
C GLY A 458 -6.39 20.16 19.18
N ILE A 459 -6.48 19.06 19.93
CA ILE A 459 -7.78 18.51 20.35
C ILE A 459 -8.33 19.37 21.48
N LYS A 460 -9.51 19.95 21.28
CA LYS A 460 -10.18 20.76 22.29
C LYS A 460 -10.55 19.90 23.49
N VAL A 461 -10.18 20.35 24.68
CA VAL A 461 -10.60 19.74 25.94
C VAL A 461 -12.03 20.22 26.22
N GLN A 462 -12.97 19.28 26.24
CA GLN A 462 -14.38 19.56 26.51
C GLN A 462 -14.58 19.85 28.00
N ALA A 463 -15.51 20.74 28.34
CA ALA A 463 -15.95 20.88 29.72
C ALA A 463 -16.67 19.58 30.13
N GLY A 464 -16.21 18.94 31.21
CA GLY A 464 -16.96 17.85 31.82
C GLY A 464 -18.18 18.41 32.56
N GLU A 465 -19.26 17.65 32.58
CA GLU A 465 -20.30 17.85 33.60
C GLU A 465 -19.62 17.66 34.97
N GLU A 466 -19.84 18.58 35.91
CA GLU A 466 -19.39 18.42 37.29
C GLU A 466 -19.96 17.10 37.83
N VAL A 467 -19.08 16.13 38.11
CA VAL A 467 -19.45 14.84 38.72
C VAL A 467 -19.56 14.99 40.22
#